data_AF-A0A0Q5AQF3-F1
#
_entry.id   AF-A0A0Q5AQF3-F1
#
_cell.length_a   1.000
_cell.length_b   1.000
_cell.length_c   1.000
_cell.angle_alpha   90.00
_cell.angle_beta   90.00
_cell.angle_gamma   90.00
#
_symmetry.space_group_name_H-M   'P 1'
#
loop_
_entity.id
_entity.type
_entity.pdbx_description
1 polymer ?
#
loop_
_entity_poly.entity_id
_entity_poly.type
_entity_poly.pdbx_seq_one_letter_code
_entity_poly.pdbx_strand_id
1 'polypeptide(L)' 'MNLDEIVSEVSARLKGRFPDRPAAEVESVVRAELDSLADRPVQDYLSVLTERAAKSRLKKSRRDA' A
#
# COMPACT_ATOMS: atom_id res chain seq x y z
N MET A 1 -10.91 9.73 -8.49
CA MET A 1 -10.59 9.18 -7.17
C MET A 1 -9.46 10.01 -6.60
N ASN A 2 -9.56 10.53 -5.39
CA ASN A 2 -8.49 11.33 -4.78
C ASN A 2 -7.39 10.40 -4.22
N LEU A 3 -6.11 10.79 -4.28
CA LEU A 3 -5.00 9.98 -3.79
C LEU A 3 -5.16 9.63 -2.30
N ASP A 4 -5.65 10.57 -1.49
CA ASP A 4 -5.91 10.34 -0.07
C ASP A 4 -7.04 9.31 0.18
N GLU A 5 -8.04 9.24 -0.70
CA GLU A 5 -9.09 8.21 -0.64
C GLU A 5 -8.50 6.81 -0.91
N ILE A 6 -7.63 6.71 -1.92
CA ILE A 6 -6.93 5.45 -2.26
C ILE A 6 -6.05 5.00 -1.08
N VAL A 7 -5.30 5.93 -0.48
CA VAL A 7 -4.46 5.63 0.69
C VAL A 7 -5.31 5.11 1.84
N SER A 8 -6.43 5.76 2.15
CA SER A 8 -7.33 5.35 3.23
C SER A 8 -7.92 3.96 3.00
N GLU A 9 -8.47 3.71 1.81
CA GLU A 9 -9.14 2.45 1.47
C GLU A 9 -8.17 1.27 1.45
N VAL A 10 -7.00 1.44 0.84
CA VAL A 10 -5.97 0.39 0.78
C VAL A 10 -5.36 0.15 2.16
N SER A 11 -5.12 1.21 2.95
CA SER A 11 -4.60 1.08 4.31
C SER A 11 -5.58 0.33 5.23
N ALA A 12 -6.88 0.59 5.13
CA ALA A 12 -7.89 -0.13 5.90
C ALA A 12 -7.87 -1.64 5.59
N ARG A 13 -7.80 -2.01 4.32
CA ARG A 13 -7.69 -3.42 3.89
C ARG A 13 -6.40 -4.08 4.38
N LEU A 14 -5.27 -3.38 4.33
CA LEU A 14 -3.97 -3.93 4.73
C LEU A 14 -3.81 -4.04 6.25
N LYS A 15 -4.37 -3.11 7.04
CA LYS A 15 -4.41 -3.21 8.50
C LYS A 15 -5.09 -4.51 8.96
N GLY A 16 -6.18 -4.91 8.30
CA GLY A 16 -6.83 -6.20 8.57
C GLY A 16 -6.01 -7.44 8.20
N ARG A 17 -5.09 -7.33 7.21
CA ARG A 17 -4.20 -8.43 6.81
C ARG A 17 -2.87 -8.49 7.55
N PHE A 18 -2.44 -7.35 8.12
CA PHE A 18 -1.19 -7.20 8.84
C PHE A 18 -1.45 -6.60 10.24
N PRO A 19 -2.20 -7.30 11.10
CA PRO A 19 -2.57 -6.79 12.42
C PRO A 19 -1.36 -6.57 13.34
N ASP A 20 -0.24 -7.26 13.07
CA ASP A 20 0.99 -7.17 13.85
C ASP A 20 1.85 -5.95 13.50
N ARG A 21 1.44 -5.14 12.51
CA ARG A 21 2.20 -3.96 12.08
C ARG A 21 1.51 -2.66 12.52
N PRO A 22 2.29 -1.65 12.95
CA PRO A 22 1.76 -0.33 13.26
C PRO A 22 0.98 0.26 12.09
N ALA A 23 -0.17 0.87 12.40
CA ALA A 23 -1.02 1.52 11.41
C ALA A 23 -0.28 2.59 10.58
N ALA A 24 0.64 3.31 11.20
CA ALA A 24 1.47 4.33 10.55
C ALA A 24 2.46 3.72 9.54
N GLU A 25 3.00 2.53 9.83
CA GLU A 25 3.90 1.83 8.91
C GLU A 25 3.13 1.35 7.67
N VAL A 26 1.94 0.79 7.86
CA VAL A 26 1.05 0.36 6.77
C VAL A 26 0.71 1.53 5.86
N GLU A 27 0.33 2.68 6.44
CA GLU A 27 -0.03 3.87 5.68
C GLU A 27 1.16 4.47 4.92
N SER A 28 2.34 4.54 5.55
CA SER A 28 3.57 5.01 4.91
C SER A 28 3.96 4.15 3.70
N VAL A 29 3.86 2.82 3.82
CA VAL A 29 4.11 1.91 2.69
C VAL A 29 3.09 2.13 1.57
N VAL A 30 1.81 2.29 1.89
CA VAL A 30 0.77 2.53 0.88
C VAL A 30 1.01 3.83 0.11
N ARG A 31 1.36 4.93 0.80
CA ARG A 31 1.70 6.20 0.14
C ARG A 31 2.91 6.06 -0.79
N ALA A 32 4.00 5.45 -0.31
CA ALA A 32 5.21 5.28 -1.11
C ALA A 32 4.97 4.45 -2.38
N GLU A 33 4.18 3.37 -2.28
CA GLU A 33 3.85 2.55 -3.45
C GLU A 33 2.89 3.30 -4.40
N LEU A 34 1.92 4.06 -3.88
CA LEU A 34 1.02 4.89 -4.69
C LEU A 34 1.78 5.98 -5.47
N ASP A 35 2.70 6.68 -4.81
CA ASP A 35 3.55 7.70 -5.44
C ASP A 35 4.41 7.09 -6.57
N SER A 36 4.95 5.90 -6.36
CA SER A 36 5.73 5.17 -7.39
C SER A 36 4.92 4.76 -8.62
N LEU A 37 3.58 4.74 -8.49
CA LEU A 37 2.65 4.36 -9.54
C LEU A 37 1.98 5.58 -10.19
N ALA A 38 1.98 6.73 -9.53
CA ALA A 38 1.42 7.99 -10.04
C ALA A 38 2.08 8.44 -11.37
N ASP A 39 3.35 8.07 -11.59
CA ASP A 39 4.08 8.34 -12.82
C ASP A 39 3.70 7.41 -14.00
N ARG A 40 2.82 6.43 -13.78
CA ARG A 40 2.40 5.46 -14.81
C ARG A 40 1.05 5.87 -15.42
N PRO A 41 0.85 5.75 -16.74
CA PRO A 41 -0.38 6.17 -17.43
C PRO A 41 -1.61 5.29 -17.15
N VAL A 42 -1.67 4.61 -15.99
CA VAL A 42 -2.72 3.67 -15.61
C VAL A 42 -3.37 4.12 -14.31
N GLN A 43 -4.13 5.22 -14.38
CA GLN A 43 -4.81 5.81 -13.22
C GLN A 43 -5.89 4.88 -12.62
N ASP A 44 -6.54 4.04 -13.45
CA ASP A 44 -7.60 3.13 -13.00
C ASP A 44 -7.11 1.86 -12.27
N TYR A 45 -5.80 1.61 -12.25
CA TYR A 45 -5.21 0.41 -11.62
C TYR A 45 -4.31 0.71 -10.42
N LEU A 46 -4.22 1.98 -10.00
CA LEU A 46 -3.34 2.41 -8.92
C LEU A 46 -3.61 1.64 -7.62
N SER A 47 -4.87 1.50 -7.21
CA SER A 47 -5.24 0.78 -5.98
C SER A 47 -4.77 -0.69 -5.98
N VAL A 48 -4.96 -1.41 -7.10
CA VAL A 48 -4.59 -2.82 -7.25
C VAL A 48 -3.07 -3.00 -7.29
N LEU A 49 -2.37 -2.12 -8.01
CA LEU A 49 -0.92 -2.15 -8.12
C LEU A 49 -0.26 -1.79 -6.78
N THR A 50 -0.76 -0.77 -6.09
CA THR A 50 -0.32 -0.36 -4.74
C THR A 50 -0.52 -1.51 -3.75
N GLU A 51 -1.69 -2.16 -3.75
CA GLU A 51 -1.95 -3.29 -2.85
C GLU A 51 -0.99 -4.47 -3.12
N ARG A 52 -0.73 -4.79 -4.40
CA ARG A 52 0.18 -5.89 -4.76
C ARG A 52 1.62 -5.61 -4.35
N ALA A 53 2.11 -4.40 -4.59
CA ALA A 53 3.48 -4.02 -4.27
C ALA A 53 3.70 -3.94 -2.75
N ALA A 54 2.77 -3.32 -2.01
CA ALA A 54 2.79 -3.26 -0.56
C ALA A 54 2.81 -4.66 0.07
N LYS A 55 1.96 -5.59 -0.38
CA LYS A 55 1.97 -6.99 0.08
C LYS A 55 3.32 -7.67 -0.13
N SER A 56 3.95 -7.46 -1.29
CA SER A 56 5.25 -8.05 -1.61
C SER A 56 6.34 -7.54 -0.66
N ARG A 57 6.37 -6.23 -0.41
CA ARG A 57 7.35 -5.58 0.48
C ARG A 57 7.19 -6.01 1.93
N LEU A 58 5.96 -6.01 2.45
CA LEU A 58 5.66 -6.46 3.82
C LEU A 58 6.01 -7.94 4.03
N LYS A 59 5.81 -8.78 2.99
CA LYS A 59 6.19 -10.20 3.04
C LYS A 59 7.71 -10.41 3.05
N LYS A 60 8.47 -9.58 2.32
CA LYS A 60 9.95 -9.62 2.32
C LYS A 60 10.53 -9.14 3.66
N SER A 61 10.01 -8.06 4.21
CA SER A 61 10.42 -7.56 5.53
C SER A 61 10.22 -8.58 6.67
N ARG A 62 9.32 -9.56 6.52
CA ARG A 62 9.14 -10.67 7.48
C ARG A 62 10.19 -11.79 7.34
N ARG A 63 10.93 -11.85 6.24
CA ARG A 63 12.02 -12.83 6.03
C ARG A 63 13.38 -12.32 6.51
N ASP A 64 13.50 -11.02 6.72
CA ASP A 64 14.75 -10.35 7.06
C ASP A 64 14.79 -9.87 8.54
N ALA A 65 13.87 -10.37 9.38
CA ALA A 65 13.80 -10.16 10.83
C ALA A 65 13.69 -11.52 11.54
#